data_AF-A0A2N2JIW4-F1
#
_entry.id   AF-A0A2N2JIW4-F1
#
_cell.length_a   1.000
_cell.length_b   1.000
_cell.length_c   1.000
_cell.angle_alpha   90.00
_cell.angle_beta   90.00
_cell.angle_gamma   90.00
#
_symmetry.space_group_name_H-M   'P 1'
#
loop_
_entity.id
_entity.type
_entity.pdbx_description
1 polymer ?
#
loop_
_entity_poly.entity_id
_entity_poly.type
_entity_poly.pdbx_seq_one_letter_code
_entity_poly.pdbx_strand_id
1 'polypeptide(L)'
;MLRSHARTLIALALGSLLVGSTAVAAGGPGPAQVARLDVRALVSAELPDGLWRAAVIDDDGIPALVVEQVRASGLATASGLPTQQRRIDGFRFGPGFLTFAGQAEALEGLAFGRRALRFDVVTGAERLICEVPLRGSDAFQARCAAEADVSDTAFGPGRTSWASRPEVIAACEDAFFGASNEAACLDRVARFPYPPAGIVAACDAQTFGDANALACLALAAAAVADPSRTLAACDAAMYGDTNTLACFRLALRARWDATPAIAACDRAMYGDDNALRCIGTAVRAPIDVSRTVDACDQASYGDDAALTCLSRSASL
;
A
#
# COMPACT_ATOMS: atom_id res chain seq x y z
N MET A 1 18.91 39.80 -51.74
CA MET A 1 17.72 40.42 -52.39
C MET A 1 16.89 39.28 -52.94
N LEU A 2 15.64 38.97 -52.61
CA LEU A 2 14.56 39.63 -51.89
C LEU A 2 13.64 38.50 -51.35
N ARG A 3 13.14 38.65 -50.12
CA ARG A 3 11.94 37.93 -49.61
C ARG A 3 10.70 38.45 -50.34
N SER A 4 9.59 37.69 -50.34
CA SER A 4 8.25 38.17 -49.92
C SER A 4 7.07 37.35 -50.49
N HIS A 5 6.36 36.71 -49.55
CA HIS A 5 4.90 36.61 -49.35
C HIS A 5 3.95 36.09 -50.46
N ALA A 6 3.39 34.90 -50.19
CA ALA A 6 2.08 34.47 -50.67
C ALA A 6 0.99 34.84 -49.64
N ARG A 7 -0.06 35.52 -50.11
CA ARG A 7 -1.31 35.83 -49.39
C ARG A 7 -2.33 34.74 -49.69
N THR A 8 -3.00 34.21 -48.67
CA THR A 8 -4.25 33.44 -48.86
C THR A 8 -5.32 33.99 -47.92
N LEU A 9 -6.38 34.52 -48.54
CA LEU A 9 -7.64 34.95 -47.94
C LEU A 9 -8.48 33.72 -47.57
N ILE A 10 -9.08 33.71 -46.37
CA ILE A 10 -10.16 32.80 -46.01
C ILE A 10 -11.42 33.64 -45.84
N ALA A 11 -12.43 33.31 -46.65
CA ALA A 11 -13.75 33.91 -46.64
C ALA A 11 -14.63 33.29 -45.55
N LEU A 12 -15.34 34.15 -44.82
CA LEU A 12 -16.46 33.81 -43.95
C LEU A 12 -17.73 33.64 -44.80
N ALA A 13 -18.46 32.55 -44.58
CA ALA A 13 -19.82 32.38 -45.07
C ALA A 13 -20.77 32.06 -43.90
N LEU A 14 -21.80 32.89 -43.77
CA LEU A 14 -22.98 32.75 -42.93
C LEU A 14 -24.12 32.22 -43.81
N GLY A 15 -24.97 31.31 -43.31
CA GLY A 15 -26.21 30.93 -44.03
C GLY A 15 -26.98 29.72 -43.50
N SER A 16 -27.76 29.93 -42.44
CA SER A 16 -29.13 29.46 -42.11
C SER A 16 -29.77 28.16 -42.63
N LEU A 17 -30.30 27.39 -41.65
CA LEU A 17 -31.62 26.75 -41.52
C LEU A 17 -32.21 25.84 -42.63
N LEU A 18 -32.51 24.58 -42.25
CA LEU A 18 -33.72 23.88 -42.67
C LEU A 18 -34.23 22.92 -41.57
N VAL A 19 -35.54 22.96 -41.39
CA VAL A 19 -36.40 22.16 -40.50
C VAL A 19 -36.58 20.76 -41.09
N GLY A 20 -36.56 19.72 -40.23
CA GLY A 20 -36.93 18.36 -40.61
C GLY A 20 -37.28 17.52 -39.39
N SER A 21 -38.57 17.40 -39.10
CA SER A 21 -39.10 16.48 -38.09
C SER A 21 -39.52 15.17 -38.76
N THR A 22 -38.87 14.06 -38.41
CA THR A 22 -39.45 12.71 -38.51
C THR A 22 -39.05 11.91 -37.27
N ALA A 23 -40.06 11.42 -36.55
CA ALA A 23 -39.91 10.52 -35.43
C ALA A 23 -39.85 9.07 -35.93
N VAL A 24 -38.85 8.28 -35.52
CA VAL A 24 -38.93 6.82 -35.33
C VAL A 24 -37.79 6.35 -34.38
N ALA A 25 -38.17 5.43 -33.48
CA ALA A 25 -37.37 4.49 -32.68
C ALA A 25 -36.62 5.00 -31.42
N ALA A 26 -37.32 4.82 -30.30
CA ALA A 26 -36.73 4.60 -28.99
C ALA A 26 -35.80 3.38 -29.01
N GLY A 27 -34.54 3.59 -28.65
CA GLY A 27 -33.51 2.58 -28.47
C GLY A 27 -32.37 3.17 -27.64
N GLY A 28 -32.71 3.67 -26.45
CA GLY A 28 -31.68 4.07 -25.49
C GLY A 28 -30.85 2.86 -25.07
N PRO A 29 -29.55 3.03 -24.78
CA PRO A 29 -28.74 1.94 -24.23
C PRO A 29 -29.44 1.43 -22.96
N GLY A 30 -29.81 0.15 -22.95
CA GLY A 30 -30.30 -0.51 -21.75
C GLY A 30 -29.28 -0.34 -20.61
N PRO A 31 -29.71 -0.41 -19.34
CA PRO A 31 -28.82 -0.28 -18.21
C PRO A 31 -27.67 -1.27 -18.40
N ALA A 32 -26.47 -0.74 -18.64
CA ALA A 32 -25.26 -1.52 -18.56
C ALA A 32 -25.30 -2.23 -17.21
N GLN A 33 -25.08 -3.54 -17.20
CA GLN A 33 -24.93 -4.31 -15.98
C GLN A 33 -23.75 -3.72 -15.21
N VAL A 34 -24.04 -2.77 -14.32
CA VAL A 34 -23.08 -2.29 -13.34
C VAL A 34 -22.84 -3.49 -12.44
N ALA A 35 -21.59 -3.96 -12.44
CA ALA A 35 -21.14 -5.05 -11.60
C ALA A 35 -21.54 -4.77 -10.13
N ARG A 36 -21.98 -5.82 -9.43
CA ARG A 36 -22.35 -5.72 -8.01
C ARG A 36 -21.11 -5.28 -7.23
N LEU A 37 -21.13 -4.07 -6.68
CA LEU A 37 -20.17 -3.65 -5.67
C LEU A 37 -20.67 -4.15 -4.30
N ASP A 38 -19.93 -5.07 -3.68
CA ASP A 38 -20.02 -5.34 -2.25
C ASP A 38 -19.01 -4.47 -1.50
N VAL A 39 -19.52 -3.69 -0.56
CA VAL A 39 -18.75 -2.72 0.23
C VAL A 39 -18.26 -3.42 1.48
N ARG A 40 -16.94 -3.53 1.67
CA ARG A 40 -16.35 -4.27 2.81
C ARG A 40 -15.87 -3.41 3.96
N ALA A 41 -15.39 -2.18 3.70
CA ALA A 41 -14.80 -1.36 4.75
C ALA A 41 -14.98 0.13 4.50
N LEU A 42 -15.24 0.87 5.58
CA LEU A 42 -15.12 2.33 5.65
C LEU A 42 -13.86 2.65 6.47
N VAL A 43 -12.81 3.16 5.83
CA VAL A 43 -11.60 3.59 6.53
C VAL A 43 -11.72 5.07 6.83
N SER A 44 -11.75 5.45 8.11
CA SER A 44 -11.74 6.86 8.52
C SER A 44 -10.38 7.28 9.07
N ALA A 45 -9.81 8.38 8.56
CA ALA A 45 -8.64 9.03 9.15
C ALA A 45 -9.04 10.41 9.69
N GLU A 46 -8.60 10.72 10.92
CA GLU A 46 -8.70 12.05 11.51
C GLU A 46 -7.51 12.88 11.04
N LEU A 47 -7.80 13.99 10.34
CA LEU A 47 -6.80 14.92 9.84
C LEU A 47 -6.46 15.98 10.92
N PRO A 48 -5.29 16.63 10.86
CA PRO A 48 -4.78 17.56 11.89
C PRO A 48 -5.70 18.74 12.28
N ASP A 49 -6.79 18.96 11.56
CA ASP A 49 -7.75 20.06 11.77
C ASP A 49 -9.15 19.59 12.24
N GLY A 50 -9.28 18.34 12.69
CA GLY A 50 -10.55 17.73 13.09
C GLY A 50 -11.48 17.44 11.89
N LEU A 51 -10.89 17.23 10.71
CA LEU A 51 -11.59 16.79 9.51
C LEU A 51 -11.46 15.28 9.37
N TRP A 52 -12.49 14.61 8.86
CA TRP A 52 -12.43 13.17 8.57
C TRP A 52 -12.58 12.92 7.07
N ARG A 53 -11.79 11.99 6.57
CA ARG A 53 -11.94 11.37 5.26
C ARG A 53 -12.34 9.91 5.46
N ALA A 54 -13.41 9.48 4.81
CA ALA A 54 -13.88 8.11 4.83
C ALA A 54 -13.84 7.52 3.42
N ALA A 55 -13.10 6.43 3.21
CA ALA A 55 -13.06 5.74 1.93
C ALA A 55 -13.85 4.43 2.00
N VAL A 56 -14.75 4.21 1.05
CA VAL A 56 -15.39 2.94 0.79
C VAL A 56 -14.51 2.16 -0.18
N ILE A 57 -14.06 1.00 0.25
CA ILE A 57 -13.19 0.12 -0.53
C ILE A 57 -14.05 -1.03 -1.10
N ASP A 58 -13.90 -1.29 -2.40
CA ASP A 58 -14.56 -2.42 -3.08
C ASP A 58 -13.81 -3.76 -2.88
N ASP A 59 -14.31 -4.83 -3.50
CA ASP A 59 -13.73 -6.19 -3.37
C ASP A 59 -12.29 -6.31 -3.91
N ASP A 60 -11.84 -5.37 -4.75
CA ASP A 60 -10.50 -5.34 -5.33
C ASP A 60 -9.52 -4.47 -4.53
N GLY A 61 -9.97 -3.91 -3.40
CA GLY A 61 -9.14 -3.01 -2.60
C GLY A 61 -9.08 -1.58 -3.15
N ILE A 62 -9.94 -1.23 -4.11
CA ILE A 62 -9.94 0.09 -4.76
C ILE A 62 -10.91 1.03 -4.02
N PRO A 63 -10.51 2.27 -3.70
CA PRO A 63 -11.42 3.27 -3.15
C PRO A 63 -12.52 3.63 -4.18
N ALA A 64 -13.71 3.05 -4.01
CA ALA A 64 -14.87 3.27 -4.87
C ALA A 64 -15.63 4.56 -4.51
N LEU A 65 -15.53 5.04 -3.27
CA LEU A 65 -16.16 6.28 -2.82
C LEU A 65 -15.35 6.95 -1.72
N VAL A 66 -14.98 8.22 -1.90
CA VAL A 66 -14.33 9.02 -0.87
C VAL A 66 -15.34 10.06 -0.36
N VAL A 67 -15.63 10.00 0.93
CA VAL A 67 -16.48 10.96 1.62
C VAL A 67 -15.60 11.84 2.48
N GLU A 68 -15.66 13.16 2.28
CA GLU A 68 -14.86 14.13 3.01
C GLU A 68 -15.76 15.05 3.83
N GLN A 69 -15.39 15.29 5.08
CA GLN A 69 -15.99 16.40 5.81
C GLN A 69 -15.35 17.71 5.37
N VAL A 70 -16.17 18.72 5.09
CA VAL A 70 -15.73 20.09 4.79
C VAL A 70 -16.32 21.01 5.86
N ARG A 71 -15.52 21.92 6.43
CA ARG A 71 -16.02 22.91 7.39
C ARG A 71 -17.11 23.77 6.72
N ALA A 72 -18.18 24.04 7.46
CA ALA A 72 -19.33 24.81 6.98
C ALA A 72 -19.03 26.27 6.58
N SER A 73 -17.81 26.77 6.78
CA SER A 73 -17.45 28.19 6.61
C SER A 73 -16.45 28.50 5.49
N GLY A 74 -16.17 27.57 4.56
CA GLY A 74 -15.31 27.88 3.41
C GLY A 74 -15.25 26.75 2.40
N LEU A 75 -15.71 27.04 1.17
CA LEU A 75 -15.55 26.18 0.01
C LEU A 75 -14.05 25.94 -0.27
N ALA A 76 -13.56 24.75 0.04
CA ALA A 76 -12.36 24.21 -0.58
C ALA A 76 -12.77 23.58 -1.93
N THR A 77 -12.54 24.30 -3.03
CA THR A 77 -12.64 23.75 -4.38
C THR A 77 -11.52 22.75 -4.60
N ALA A 78 -11.84 21.46 -4.52
CA ALA A 78 -10.95 20.38 -4.94
C ALA A 78 -11.05 20.25 -6.47
N SER A 79 -10.30 21.08 -7.19
CA SER A 79 -10.07 20.91 -8.62
C SER A 79 -8.96 19.87 -8.80
N GLY A 80 -9.28 18.64 -9.22
CA GLY A 80 -8.25 17.68 -9.63
C GLY A 80 -8.55 16.18 -9.49
N LEU A 81 -9.69 15.75 -8.94
CA LEU A 81 -9.98 14.32 -8.84
C LEU A 81 -10.43 13.73 -10.20
N PRO A 82 -9.89 12.57 -10.63
CA PRO A 82 -10.31 11.90 -11.86
C PRO A 82 -11.81 11.53 -11.83
N THR A 83 -12.45 11.58 -12.99
CA THR A 83 -13.90 11.62 -13.26
C THR A 83 -14.75 10.39 -12.84
N GLN A 84 -14.27 9.52 -11.95
CA GLN A 84 -15.10 8.42 -11.40
C GLN A 84 -15.31 8.46 -9.88
N GLN A 85 -14.66 9.36 -9.15
CA GLN A 85 -14.93 9.55 -7.72
C GLN A 85 -16.05 10.57 -7.52
N ARG A 86 -17.21 10.13 -7.01
CA ARG A 86 -18.27 11.04 -6.57
C ARG A 86 -17.93 11.57 -5.18
N ARG A 87 -17.65 12.87 -5.08
CA ARG A 87 -17.47 13.59 -3.82
C ARG A 87 -18.83 13.73 -3.12
N ILE A 88 -18.92 13.27 -1.87
CA ILE A 88 -20.08 13.50 -1.00
C ILE A 88 -19.64 14.50 0.07
N ASP A 89 -20.22 15.70 0.04
CA ASP A 89 -19.98 16.73 1.05
C ASP A 89 -21.04 16.67 2.16
N GLY A 90 -20.60 16.77 3.42
CA GLY A 90 -21.46 17.19 4.55
C GLY A 90 -21.95 16.09 5.49
N PHE A 91 -21.23 15.92 6.62
CA PHE A 91 -21.76 15.28 7.83
C PHE A 91 -22.12 16.34 8.87
N ARG A 92 -23.33 16.25 9.43
CA ARG A 92 -23.65 16.90 10.71
C ARG A 92 -23.68 15.85 11.81
N PHE A 93 -22.91 16.09 12.85
CA PHE A 93 -22.91 15.27 14.06
C PHE A 93 -24.02 15.75 15.00
N GLY A 94 -24.92 14.84 15.33
CA GLY A 94 -25.87 14.98 16.44
C GLY A 94 -25.62 13.85 17.46
N PRO A 95 -26.09 14.00 18.71
CA PRO A 95 -26.02 12.91 19.69
C PRO A 95 -26.82 11.69 19.19
N GLY A 96 -26.11 10.64 18.77
CA GLY A 96 -26.68 9.33 18.43
C GLY A 96 -26.98 9.06 16.94
N PHE A 97 -26.61 9.95 16.01
CA PHE A 97 -26.81 9.72 14.57
C PHE A 97 -25.83 10.50 13.69
N LEU A 98 -25.49 9.93 12.53
CA LEU A 98 -24.77 10.61 11.45
C LEU A 98 -25.78 10.96 10.35
N THR A 99 -25.97 12.23 10.01
CA THR A 99 -26.87 12.62 8.92
C THR A 99 -26.07 12.92 7.65
N PHE A 100 -26.39 12.24 6.55
CA PHE A 100 -25.89 12.56 5.22
C PHE A 100 -26.75 13.69 4.63
N ALA A 101 -26.28 14.93 4.75
CA ALA A 101 -27.05 16.08 4.27
C ALA A 101 -26.85 16.28 2.76
N GLY A 102 -27.87 15.97 1.96
CA GLY A 102 -28.01 16.51 0.60
C GLY A 102 -27.60 15.62 -0.58
N GLN A 103 -27.45 14.30 -0.41
CA GLN A 103 -26.95 13.40 -1.48
C GLN A 103 -27.77 12.08 -1.59
N ALA A 104 -29.09 12.17 -1.45
CA ALA A 104 -30.02 11.03 -1.53
C ALA A 104 -29.85 10.19 -2.82
N GLU A 105 -29.71 10.86 -3.98
CA GLU A 105 -29.57 10.20 -5.28
C GLU A 105 -28.27 9.38 -5.40
N ALA A 106 -27.17 9.83 -4.79
CA ALA A 106 -25.89 9.11 -4.82
C ALA A 106 -25.97 7.82 -3.99
N LEU A 107 -26.58 7.88 -2.81
CA LEU A 107 -26.78 6.72 -1.93
C LEU A 107 -27.81 5.74 -2.52
N GLU A 108 -28.86 6.24 -3.18
CA GLU A 108 -29.82 5.39 -3.92
C GLU A 108 -29.16 4.67 -5.10
N GLY A 109 -28.24 5.32 -5.81
CA GLY A 109 -27.46 4.70 -6.88
C GLY A 109 -26.60 3.53 -6.39
N LEU A 110 -26.00 3.67 -5.20
CA LEU A 110 -25.18 2.63 -4.55
C LEU A 110 -26.00 1.50 -3.92
N ALA A 111 -27.28 1.74 -3.67
CA ALA A 111 -28.17 0.78 -3.03
C ALA A 111 -28.49 -0.44 -3.89
N PHE A 112 -28.51 -0.27 -5.23
CA PHE A 112 -28.93 -1.30 -6.18
C PHE A 112 -30.24 -2.03 -5.76
N GLY A 113 -31.21 -1.27 -5.22
CA GLY A 113 -32.50 -1.81 -4.77
C GLY A 113 -32.56 -2.28 -3.31
N ARG A 114 -31.46 -2.14 -2.54
CA ARG A 114 -31.45 -2.39 -1.09
C ARG A 114 -32.29 -1.33 -0.34
N ARG A 115 -32.84 -1.71 0.81
CA ARG A 115 -33.62 -0.81 1.69
C ARG A 115 -32.74 0.01 2.64
N ALA A 116 -31.52 -0.47 2.87
CA ALA A 116 -30.51 0.19 3.67
C ALA A 116 -29.10 -0.17 3.17
N LEU A 117 -28.12 0.68 3.44
CA LEU A 117 -26.70 0.39 3.31
C LEU A 117 -26.15 0.06 4.70
N ARG A 118 -25.32 -0.99 4.80
CA ARG A 118 -24.66 -1.37 6.04
C ARG A 118 -23.15 -1.28 5.83
N PHE A 119 -22.45 -0.63 6.76
CA PHE A 119 -21.00 -0.54 6.74
C PHE A 119 -20.44 -0.62 8.16
N ASP A 120 -19.23 -1.15 8.26
CA ASP A 120 -18.46 -1.20 9.48
C ASP A 120 -17.63 0.09 9.62
N VAL A 121 -17.73 0.73 10.77
CA VAL A 121 -16.87 1.85 11.17
C VAL A 121 -15.98 1.34 12.29
N VAL A 122 -14.68 1.22 12.02
CA VAL A 122 -13.69 0.85 13.03
C VAL A 122 -13.07 2.14 13.57
N THR A 123 -13.42 2.49 14.79
CA THR A 123 -12.72 3.51 15.57
C THR A 123 -11.72 2.81 16.47
N GLY A 124 -10.63 3.48 16.88
CA GLY A 124 -9.48 2.83 17.54
C GLY A 124 -9.79 1.91 18.74
N ALA A 125 -10.97 2.02 19.37
CA ALA A 125 -11.42 1.14 20.45
C ALA A 125 -12.74 0.40 20.17
N GLU A 126 -13.49 0.75 19.13
CA GLU A 126 -14.85 0.25 18.92
C GLU A 126 -15.13 -0.01 17.43
N ARG A 127 -15.72 -1.17 17.14
CA ARG A 127 -16.39 -1.42 15.86
C ARG A 127 -17.86 -1.03 16.00
N LEU A 128 -18.28 -0.08 15.19
CA LEU A 128 -19.67 0.32 15.06
C LEU A 128 -20.22 -0.26 13.76
N ILE A 129 -21.36 -0.94 13.86
CA ILE A 129 -22.11 -1.32 12.66
C ILE A 129 -23.11 -0.22 12.40
N CYS A 130 -22.92 0.49 11.29
CA CYS A 130 -23.80 1.57 10.87
C CYS A 130 -24.74 1.09 9.77
N GLU A 131 -26.03 1.32 9.97
CA GLU A 131 -27.06 1.11 8.97
C GLU A 131 -27.64 2.46 8.54
N VAL A 132 -27.65 2.73 7.24
CA VAL A 132 -28.25 3.91 6.63
C VAL A 132 -29.49 3.46 5.87
N PRO A 133 -30.70 3.71 6.40
CA PRO A 133 -31.93 3.45 5.65
C PRO A 133 -31.97 4.36 4.42
N LEU A 134 -32.48 3.84 3.32
CA LEU A 134 -32.57 4.57 2.05
C LEU A 134 -33.99 5.04 1.74
N ARG A 135 -34.95 4.68 2.59
CA ARG A 135 -36.37 5.00 2.43
C ARG A 135 -36.99 5.29 3.80
N GLY A 136 -38.06 6.09 3.80
CA GLY A 136 -38.80 6.47 5.00
C GLY A 136 -38.34 7.80 5.60
N SER A 137 -38.94 8.18 6.74
CA SER A 137 -38.65 9.44 7.44
C SER A 137 -37.20 9.53 7.93
N ASP A 138 -36.55 8.39 8.12
CA ASP A 138 -35.20 8.27 8.65
C ASP A 138 -34.17 8.03 7.54
N ALA A 139 -34.57 8.14 6.28
CA ALA A 139 -33.67 7.92 5.15
C ALA A 139 -32.44 8.81 5.26
N PHE A 140 -31.27 8.24 4.96
CA PHE A 140 -29.97 8.90 4.98
C PHE A 140 -29.50 9.34 6.38
N GLN A 141 -30.08 8.77 7.44
CA GLN A 141 -29.56 8.89 8.80
C GLN A 141 -28.89 7.57 9.20
N ALA A 142 -27.56 7.57 9.34
CA ALA A 142 -26.84 6.40 9.82
C ALA A 142 -27.17 6.17 11.29
N ARG A 143 -27.66 4.97 11.58
CA ARG A 143 -27.79 4.44 12.94
C ARG A 143 -26.65 3.49 13.18
N CYS A 144 -25.73 3.91 14.03
CA CYS A 144 -24.58 3.12 14.42
C CYS A 144 -24.88 2.47 15.77
N ALA A 145 -24.91 1.15 15.81
CA ALA A 145 -24.93 0.42 17.06
C ALA A 145 -23.50 -0.01 17.36
N ALA A 146 -23.02 0.31 18.56
CA ALA A 146 -21.90 -0.41 19.13
C ALA A 146 -22.34 -1.87 19.26
N GLU A 147 -21.60 -2.78 18.65
CA GLU A 147 -21.86 -4.20 18.83
C GLU A 147 -21.49 -4.53 20.27
N ALA A 148 -22.49 -4.50 21.15
CA ALA A 148 -22.33 -4.84 22.55
C ALA A 148 -21.86 -6.29 22.59
N ASP A 149 -20.60 -6.47 22.95
CA ASP A 149 -19.98 -7.77 23.18
C ASP A 149 -19.78 -8.59 21.90
N VAL A 150 -19.01 -8.06 20.94
CA VAL A 150 -18.05 -8.94 20.25
C VAL A 150 -17.01 -9.30 21.31
N SER A 151 -17.36 -10.26 22.17
CA SER A 151 -16.43 -10.77 23.15
C SER A 151 -15.15 -11.13 22.39
N ASP A 152 -14.01 -10.66 22.90
CA ASP A 152 -12.63 -10.95 22.49
C ASP A 152 -12.29 -12.46 22.44
N THR A 153 -13.27 -13.35 22.43
CA THR A 153 -13.12 -14.80 22.50
C THR A 153 -13.00 -15.48 21.14
N ALA A 154 -13.32 -14.79 20.03
CA ALA A 154 -13.05 -15.30 18.67
C ALA A 154 -11.79 -14.71 18.02
N PHE A 155 -11.33 -13.55 18.50
CA PHE A 155 -10.06 -12.94 18.13
C PHE A 155 -9.23 -12.83 19.41
N GLY A 156 -8.39 -13.84 19.69
CA GLY A 156 -7.44 -13.77 20.82
C GLY A 156 -6.67 -12.44 20.81
N PRO A 157 -6.15 -11.98 21.98
CA PRO A 157 -5.78 -10.60 22.27
C PRO A 157 -5.38 -9.84 21.02
N GLY A 158 -6.31 -8.99 20.57
CA GLY A 158 -6.38 -8.40 19.24
C GLY A 158 -5.02 -7.91 18.77
N ARG A 159 -4.36 -8.74 17.96
CA ARG A 159 -3.35 -8.25 17.04
C ARG A 159 -4.12 -7.47 15.99
N THR A 160 -4.42 -6.20 16.28
CA THR A 160 -4.70 -5.23 15.23
C THR A 160 -3.63 -5.46 14.18
N SER A 161 -4.04 -5.88 12.98
CA SER A 161 -3.15 -6.11 11.86
C SER A 161 -2.18 -4.96 11.76
N TRP A 162 -0.88 -5.23 11.56
CA TRP A 162 0.08 -4.13 11.37
C TRP A 162 -0.37 -3.16 10.27
N ALA A 163 -1.06 -3.67 9.25
CA ALA A 163 -1.58 -2.90 8.14
C ALA A 163 -2.64 -1.85 8.53
N SER A 164 -3.29 -1.96 9.69
CA SER A 164 -4.25 -0.96 10.16
C SER A 164 -3.63 0.11 11.07
N ARG A 165 -2.32 0.03 11.33
CA ARG A 165 -1.65 0.99 12.21
C ARG A 165 -1.25 2.25 11.44
N PRO A 166 -1.57 3.46 11.94
CA PRO A 166 -1.25 4.71 11.25
C PRO A 166 0.22 4.84 10.87
N GLU A 167 1.14 4.41 11.75
CA GLU A 167 2.59 4.48 11.48
C GLU A 167 3.05 3.53 10.36
N VAL A 168 2.33 2.43 10.12
CA VAL A 168 2.62 1.48 9.05
C VAL A 168 2.00 1.95 7.74
N ILE A 169 0.80 2.53 7.79
CA ILE A 169 0.14 3.15 6.63
C ILE A 169 1.03 4.27 6.09
N ALA A 170 1.45 5.21 6.95
CA ALA A 170 2.34 6.30 6.55
C ALA A 170 3.66 5.77 5.96
N ALA A 171 4.27 4.74 6.57
CA ALA A 171 5.48 4.14 6.02
C ALA A 171 5.28 3.54 4.63
N CYS A 172 4.14 2.87 4.36
CA CYS A 172 3.83 2.34 3.03
C CYS A 172 3.51 3.45 2.02
N GLU A 173 2.82 4.52 2.42
CA GLU A 173 2.53 5.68 1.57
C GLU A 173 3.81 6.45 1.19
N ASP A 174 4.75 6.58 2.12
CA ASP A 174 6.04 7.24 1.87
C ASP A 174 6.96 6.41 0.97
N ALA A 175 6.94 5.07 1.13
CA ALA A 175 7.86 4.14 0.47
C ALA A 175 7.42 3.69 -0.94
N PHE A 176 6.14 3.82 -1.30
CA PHE A 176 5.61 3.24 -2.52
C PHE A 176 4.78 4.24 -3.30
N PHE A 177 4.96 4.29 -4.62
CA PHE A 177 4.22 5.20 -5.48
C PHE A 177 2.97 4.51 -6.05
N GLY A 178 1.81 4.97 -5.59
CA GLY A 178 0.52 4.65 -6.16
C GLY A 178 -0.20 3.52 -5.42
N ALA A 179 -1.53 3.63 -5.40
CA ALA A 179 -2.42 2.82 -4.58
C ALA A 179 -2.19 1.31 -4.68
N SER A 180 -1.84 0.78 -5.86
CA SER A 180 -1.58 -0.66 -6.03
C SER A 180 -0.34 -1.13 -5.27
N ASN A 181 0.74 -0.34 -5.25
CA ASN A 181 1.99 -0.70 -4.56
C ASN A 181 1.86 -0.47 -3.05
N GLU A 182 1.17 0.61 -2.65
CA GLU A 182 0.81 0.90 -1.25
C GLU A 182 -0.04 -0.24 -0.66
N ALA A 183 -1.10 -0.68 -1.35
CA ALA A 183 -1.91 -1.82 -0.92
C ALA A 183 -1.10 -3.13 -0.86
N ALA A 184 -0.18 -3.33 -1.81
CA ALA A 184 0.72 -4.49 -1.84
C ALA A 184 1.72 -4.47 -0.67
N CYS A 185 2.17 -3.30 -0.22
CA CYS A 185 2.95 -3.11 1.00
C CYS A 185 2.13 -3.51 2.22
N LEU A 186 0.92 -2.96 2.36
CA LEU A 186 0.00 -3.24 3.47
C LEU A 186 -0.34 -4.74 3.61
N ASP A 187 -0.60 -5.45 2.51
CA ASP A 187 -0.84 -6.90 2.54
C ASP A 187 0.38 -7.69 3.03
N ARG A 188 1.59 -7.31 2.61
CA ARG A 188 2.84 -7.96 3.06
C ARG A 188 3.05 -7.74 4.55
N VAL A 189 2.98 -6.50 5.01
CA VAL A 189 3.31 -6.14 6.40
C VAL A 189 2.30 -6.67 7.42
N ALA A 190 1.05 -6.94 7.00
CA ALA A 190 0.02 -7.53 7.86
C ALA A 190 0.45 -8.85 8.54
N ARG A 191 1.38 -9.60 7.92
CA ARG A 191 1.82 -10.92 8.39
C ARG A 191 3.11 -10.88 9.21
N PHE A 192 3.69 -9.70 9.44
CA PHE A 192 4.99 -9.61 10.09
C PHE A 192 4.90 -10.00 11.57
N PRO A 193 5.91 -10.69 12.12
CA PRO A 193 5.97 -11.02 13.54
C PRO A 193 6.47 -9.86 14.42
N TYR A 194 6.86 -8.73 13.83
CA TYR A 194 7.42 -7.54 14.49
C TYR A 194 6.89 -6.24 13.86
N PRO A 195 7.03 -5.06 14.51
CA PRO A 195 6.60 -3.79 13.95
C PRO A 195 7.28 -3.47 12.60
N PRO A 196 6.52 -3.34 11.49
CA PRO A 196 7.12 -3.34 10.15
C PRO A 196 7.51 -1.95 9.62
N ALA A 197 7.15 -0.84 10.29
CA ALA A 197 7.42 0.50 9.78
C ALA A 197 8.92 0.75 9.50
N GLY A 198 9.80 0.28 10.39
CA GLY A 198 11.26 0.42 10.21
C GLY A 198 11.79 -0.34 9.00
N ILE A 199 11.34 -1.58 8.79
CA ILE A 199 11.80 -2.41 7.67
C ILE A 199 11.18 -1.97 6.33
N VAL A 200 9.99 -1.34 6.33
CA VAL A 200 9.43 -0.69 5.14
C VAL A 200 10.34 0.44 4.66
N ALA A 201 10.68 1.39 5.55
CA ALA A 201 11.58 2.49 5.24
C ALA A 201 12.99 1.99 4.84
N ALA A 202 13.46 0.91 5.45
CA ALA A 202 14.72 0.27 5.09
C ALA A 202 14.66 -0.30 3.65
N CYS A 203 13.65 -1.11 3.33
CA CYS A 203 13.50 -1.67 1.99
C CYS A 203 13.41 -0.60 0.89
N ASP A 204 12.71 0.51 1.14
CA ASP A 204 12.69 1.66 0.23
C ASP A 204 14.07 2.32 0.08
N ALA A 205 14.74 2.60 1.20
CA ALA A 205 16.02 3.30 1.17
C ALA A 205 17.19 2.47 0.61
N GLN A 206 17.15 1.13 0.71
CA GLN A 206 18.21 0.22 0.25
C GLN A 206 17.93 -0.45 -1.09
N THR A 207 16.79 -0.18 -1.73
CA THR A 207 16.52 -0.74 -3.06
C THR A 207 15.92 0.30 -3.99
N PHE A 208 16.22 0.22 -5.28
CA PHE A 208 15.69 1.16 -6.26
C PHE A 208 14.35 0.68 -6.84
N GLY A 209 13.29 1.40 -6.49
CA GLY A 209 11.96 1.27 -7.06
C GLY A 209 11.05 0.22 -6.40
N ASP A 210 9.75 0.45 -6.50
CA ASP A 210 8.69 -0.27 -5.78
C ASP A 210 8.75 -1.80 -5.94
N ALA A 211 9.13 -2.30 -7.13
CA ALA A 211 9.23 -3.73 -7.38
C ALA A 211 10.30 -4.40 -6.50
N ASN A 212 11.46 -3.76 -6.33
CA ASN A 212 12.56 -4.28 -5.52
C ASN A 212 12.26 -4.09 -4.02
N ALA A 213 11.66 -2.97 -3.64
CA ALA A 213 11.24 -2.74 -2.26
C ALA A 213 10.14 -3.74 -1.82
N LEU A 214 9.17 -4.07 -2.68
CA LEU A 214 8.17 -5.11 -2.40
C LEU A 214 8.79 -6.52 -2.35
N ALA A 215 9.85 -6.79 -3.11
CA ALA A 215 10.60 -8.04 -3.04
C ALA A 215 11.43 -8.13 -1.75
N CYS A 216 12.02 -7.02 -1.30
CA CYS A 216 12.66 -6.89 0.00
C CYS A 216 11.69 -7.20 1.15
N LEU A 217 10.50 -6.60 1.15
CA LEU A 217 9.47 -6.86 2.15
C LEU A 217 9.02 -8.33 2.16
N ALA A 218 8.91 -8.96 0.99
CA ALA A 218 8.58 -10.38 0.90
C ALA A 218 9.65 -11.28 1.55
N LEU A 219 10.94 -10.92 1.44
CA LEU A 219 12.01 -11.61 2.14
C LEU A 219 11.95 -11.35 3.65
N ALA A 220 11.78 -10.09 4.06
CA ALA A 220 11.72 -9.69 5.46
C ALA A 220 10.56 -10.36 6.21
N ALA A 221 9.42 -10.59 5.56
CA ALA A 221 8.27 -11.28 6.15
C ALA A 221 8.59 -12.70 6.67
N ALA A 222 9.65 -13.34 6.15
CA ALA A 222 10.11 -14.65 6.61
C ALA A 222 11.05 -14.59 7.82
N ALA A 223 11.49 -13.39 8.23
CA ALA A 223 12.37 -13.20 9.38
C ALA A 223 11.59 -13.34 10.69
N VAL A 224 12.25 -13.92 11.70
CA VAL A 224 11.66 -14.09 13.04
C VAL A 224 11.76 -12.80 13.88
N ALA A 225 12.69 -11.92 13.52
CA ALA A 225 12.94 -10.62 14.16
C ALA A 225 13.26 -9.56 13.10
N ASP A 226 13.26 -8.29 13.49
CA ASP A 226 13.55 -7.16 12.61
C ASP A 226 14.93 -7.32 11.91
N PRO A 227 14.94 -7.51 10.57
CA PRO A 227 16.14 -7.80 9.82
C PRO A 227 16.77 -6.53 9.20
N SER A 228 16.35 -5.32 9.59
CA SER A 228 16.80 -4.06 8.98
C SER A 228 18.32 -3.88 9.01
N ARG A 229 18.99 -4.32 10.09
CA ARG A 229 20.46 -4.29 10.18
C ARG A 229 21.13 -5.22 9.18
N THR A 230 20.56 -6.41 8.98
CA THR A 230 21.06 -7.38 8.01
C THR A 230 20.88 -6.88 6.58
N LEU A 231 19.75 -6.22 6.28
CA LEU A 231 19.52 -5.57 5.00
C LEU A 231 20.56 -4.47 4.73
N ALA A 232 20.77 -3.56 5.68
CA ALA A 232 21.77 -2.50 5.56
C ALA A 232 23.19 -3.03 5.36
N ALA A 233 23.54 -4.15 6.02
CA ALA A 233 24.83 -4.81 5.82
C ALA A 233 24.96 -5.42 4.41
N CYS A 234 23.88 -6.01 3.88
CA CYS A 234 23.86 -6.52 2.52
C CYS A 234 23.95 -5.42 1.47
N ASP A 235 23.27 -4.29 1.66
CA ASP A 235 23.34 -3.14 0.76
C ASP A 235 24.75 -2.52 0.74
N ALA A 236 25.39 -2.42 1.91
CA ALA A 236 26.77 -1.94 1.99
C ALA A 236 27.79 -2.88 1.32
N ALA A 237 27.50 -4.19 1.29
CA ALA A 237 28.40 -5.23 0.80
C ALA A 237 28.19 -5.62 -0.68
N MET A 238 27.10 -5.16 -1.31
CA MET A 238 26.71 -5.62 -2.64
C MET A 238 26.47 -4.43 -3.57
N TYR A 239 26.79 -4.60 -4.85
CA TYR A 239 26.47 -3.62 -5.86
C TYR A 239 25.14 -3.94 -6.54
N GLY A 240 24.14 -3.10 -6.28
CA GLY A 240 22.83 -3.13 -6.93
C GLY A 240 21.83 -4.12 -6.33
N ASP A 241 20.54 -3.81 -6.52
CA ASP A 241 19.42 -4.47 -5.83
C ASP A 241 19.38 -5.99 -5.97
N THR A 242 19.75 -6.53 -7.15
CA THR A 242 19.76 -7.97 -7.39
C THR A 242 20.69 -8.69 -6.42
N ASN A 243 21.89 -8.15 -6.21
CA ASN A 243 22.89 -8.75 -5.33
C ASN A 243 22.59 -8.45 -3.86
N THR A 244 22.10 -7.25 -3.54
CA THR A 244 21.60 -6.89 -2.20
C THR A 244 20.49 -7.85 -1.75
N LEU A 245 19.48 -8.10 -2.58
CA LEU A 245 18.39 -9.03 -2.27
C LEU A 245 18.85 -10.50 -2.23
N ALA A 246 19.84 -10.88 -3.04
CA ALA A 246 20.45 -12.21 -2.97
C ALA A 246 21.20 -12.42 -1.65
N CYS A 247 22.00 -11.44 -1.22
CA CYS A 247 22.66 -11.43 0.07
C CYS A 247 21.63 -11.52 1.19
N PHE A 248 20.59 -10.69 1.15
CA PHE A 248 19.57 -10.64 2.19
C PHE A 248 18.85 -11.98 2.36
N ARG A 249 18.47 -12.61 1.24
CA ARG A 249 17.88 -13.95 1.23
C ARG A 249 18.81 -15.03 1.83
N LEU A 250 20.11 -14.94 1.58
CA LEU A 250 21.08 -15.88 2.16
C LEU A 250 21.24 -15.64 3.66
N ALA A 251 21.39 -14.38 4.07
CA ALA A 251 21.62 -13.97 5.44
C ALA A 251 20.47 -14.35 6.37
N LEU A 252 19.22 -14.23 5.91
CA LEU A 252 18.03 -14.64 6.67
C LEU A 252 17.96 -16.15 6.98
N ARG A 253 18.83 -16.97 6.38
CA ARG A 253 18.94 -18.41 6.72
C ARG A 253 19.81 -18.67 7.95
N ALA A 254 20.63 -17.69 8.35
CA ALA A 254 21.46 -17.80 9.53
C ALA A 254 20.59 -17.92 10.79
N ARG A 255 21.05 -18.71 11.76
CA ARG A 255 20.40 -18.84 13.09
C ARG A 255 20.97 -17.85 14.12
N TRP A 256 21.81 -16.95 13.66
CA TRP A 256 22.59 -15.97 14.41
C TRP A 256 22.66 -14.68 13.59
N ASP A 257 23.14 -13.58 14.19
CA ASP A 257 23.26 -12.29 13.50
C ASP A 257 24.31 -12.35 12.39
N ALA A 258 23.87 -12.45 11.13
CA ALA A 258 24.74 -12.58 9.96
C ALA A 258 25.59 -11.33 9.65
N THR A 259 25.32 -10.19 10.30
CA THR A 259 25.95 -8.88 10.00
C THR A 259 27.49 -8.94 10.01
N PRO A 260 28.16 -9.51 11.02
CA PRO A 260 29.63 -9.56 11.04
C PRO A 260 30.21 -10.43 9.91
N ALA A 261 29.54 -11.52 9.56
CA ALA A 261 29.99 -12.43 8.52
C ALA A 261 29.79 -11.85 7.11
N ILE A 262 28.71 -11.09 6.88
CA ILE A 262 28.51 -10.33 5.63
C ILE A 262 29.69 -9.37 5.43
N ALA A 263 30.01 -8.55 6.43
CA ALA A 263 31.12 -7.61 6.35
C ALA A 263 32.49 -8.31 6.19
N ALA A 264 32.70 -9.47 6.81
CA ALA A 264 33.92 -10.24 6.63
C ALA A 264 34.04 -10.82 5.22
N CYS A 265 32.95 -11.37 4.67
CA CYS A 265 32.92 -11.90 3.31
C CYS A 265 33.11 -10.83 2.25
N ASP A 266 32.54 -9.63 2.43
CA ASP A 266 32.74 -8.48 1.54
C ASP A 266 34.21 -8.06 1.47
N ARG A 267 34.89 -7.94 2.62
CA ARG A 267 36.32 -7.60 2.65
C ARG A 267 37.22 -8.68 2.06
N ALA A 268 36.88 -9.95 2.28
CA ALA A 268 37.72 -11.11 1.94
C ALA A 268 37.57 -11.58 0.49
N MET A 269 36.49 -11.19 -0.20
CA MET A 269 36.17 -11.70 -1.54
C MET A 269 36.19 -10.57 -2.56
N TYR A 270 36.73 -10.83 -3.75
CA TYR A 270 36.67 -9.89 -4.84
C TYR A 270 35.40 -10.07 -5.67
N GLY A 271 34.50 -9.09 -5.55
CA GLY A 271 33.24 -9.02 -6.31
C GLY A 271 32.08 -9.80 -5.68
N ASP A 272 30.86 -9.34 -5.99
CA ASP A 272 29.62 -9.79 -5.36
C ASP A 272 29.39 -11.31 -5.49
N ASP A 273 29.73 -11.92 -6.63
CA ASP A 273 29.55 -13.36 -6.84
C ASP A 273 30.33 -14.19 -5.81
N ASN A 274 31.59 -13.81 -5.52
CA ASN A 274 32.42 -14.51 -4.54
C ASN A 274 32.00 -14.15 -3.11
N ALA A 275 31.61 -12.90 -2.85
CA ALA A 275 31.06 -12.48 -1.56
C ALA A 275 29.77 -13.26 -1.23
N LEU A 276 28.84 -13.44 -2.18
CA LEU A 276 27.63 -14.24 -2.03
C LEU A 276 27.93 -15.72 -1.81
N ARG A 277 28.93 -16.29 -2.48
CA ARG A 277 29.42 -17.67 -2.22
C ARG A 277 29.97 -17.81 -0.80
N CYS A 278 30.72 -16.81 -0.32
CA CYS A 278 31.23 -16.77 1.05
C CYS A 278 30.08 -16.71 2.06
N ILE A 279 29.14 -15.77 1.91
CA ILE A 279 27.98 -15.62 2.80
C ILE A 279 27.14 -16.90 2.82
N GLY A 280 26.87 -17.47 1.63
CA GLY A 280 26.11 -18.71 1.49
C GLY A 280 26.79 -19.94 2.13
N THR A 281 28.11 -19.91 2.30
CA THR A 281 28.88 -20.92 3.05
C THR A 281 28.83 -20.60 4.55
N ALA A 282 29.06 -19.35 4.93
CA ALA A 282 29.10 -18.89 6.32
C ALA A 282 27.77 -19.13 7.04
N VAL A 283 26.63 -18.81 6.42
CA VAL A 283 25.30 -18.93 7.06
C VAL A 283 24.88 -20.38 7.35
N ARG A 284 25.58 -21.38 6.81
CA ARG A 284 25.37 -22.80 7.12
C ARG A 284 26.02 -23.21 8.44
N ALA A 285 27.01 -22.46 8.91
CA ALA A 285 27.64 -22.71 10.18
C ALA A 285 26.65 -22.46 11.33
N PRO A 286 26.72 -23.23 12.43
CA PRO A 286 25.82 -23.05 13.57
C PRO A 286 26.12 -21.77 14.37
N ILE A 287 27.25 -21.12 14.13
CA ILE A 287 27.75 -19.93 14.84
C ILE A 287 28.30 -18.89 13.86
N ASP A 288 28.52 -17.67 14.35
CA ASP A 288 29.23 -16.63 13.60
C ASP A 288 30.68 -17.05 13.29
N VAL A 289 30.99 -17.13 11.99
CA VAL A 289 32.30 -17.53 11.45
C VAL A 289 33.09 -16.36 10.85
N SER A 290 32.72 -15.11 11.15
CA SER A 290 33.43 -13.91 10.65
C SER A 290 34.95 -13.96 10.88
N ARG A 291 35.40 -14.36 12.07
CA ARG A 291 36.84 -14.54 12.35
C ARG A 291 37.49 -15.66 11.55
N THR A 292 36.74 -16.72 11.23
CA THR A 292 37.21 -17.82 10.39
C THR A 292 37.34 -17.37 8.94
N VAL A 293 36.43 -16.51 8.45
CA VAL A 293 36.55 -15.87 7.14
C VAL A 293 37.85 -15.05 7.07
N ASP A 294 38.08 -14.15 8.03
CA ASP A 294 39.30 -13.32 8.07
C ASP A 294 40.58 -14.19 8.13
N ALA A 295 40.56 -15.29 8.89
CA ALA A 295 41.69 -16.21 8.98
C ALA A 295 41.94 -16.99 7.68
N CYS A 296 40.87 -17.44 7.00
CA CYS A 296 40.99 -18.15 5.73
C CYS A 296 41.46 -17.25 4.59
N ASP A 297 41.04 -15.99 4.57
CA ASP A 297 41.52 -14.96 3.65
C ASP A 297 43.03 -14.73 3.82
N GLN A 298 43.49 -14.48 5.06
CA GLN A 298 44.92 -14.27 5.36
C GLN A 298 45.80 -15.50 5.05
N ALA A 299 45.25 -16.71 5.17
CA ALA A 299 46.00 -17.95 4.96
C ALA A 299 46.00 -18.43 3.50
N SER A 300 45.18 -17.85 2.63
CA SER A 300 44.95 -18.32 1.27
C SER A 300 45.32 -17.24 0.25
N TYR A 301 45.63 -17.66 -0.98
CA TYR A 301 45.78 -16.73 -2.09
C TYR A 301 44.59 -16.87 -3.05
N GLY A 302 43.75 -15.85 -3.08
CA GLY A 302 42.55 -15.79 -3.92
C GLY A 302 41.30 -16.45 -3.33
N ASP A 303 40.15 -16.01 -3.83
CA ASP A 303 38.82 -16.31 -3.29
C ASP A 303 38.49 -17.81 -3.25
N ASP A 304 38.82 -18.57 -4.30
CA ASP A 304 38.51 -20.00 -4.34
C ASP A 304 39.27 -20.81 -3.27
N ALA A 305 40.51 -20.41 -2.97
CA ALA A 305 41.30 -21.02 -1.90
C ALA A 305 40.74 -20.64 -0.53
N ALA A 306 40.38 -19.37 -0.33
CA ALA A 306 39.73 -18.89 0.90
C ALA A 306 38.36 -19.58 1.14
N LEU A 307 37.53 -19.72 0.11
CA LEU A 307 36.24 -20.44 0.18
C LEU A 307 36.43 -21.93 0.48
N THR A 308 37.47 -22.55 -0.09
CA THR A 308 37.81 -23.95 0.23
C THR A 308 38.22 -24.08 1.70
N CYS A 309 39.02 -23.15 2.23
CA CYS A 309 39.36 -23.10 3.65
C CYS A 309 38.12 -22.94 4.53
N LEU A 310 37.22 -21.99 4.18
CA LEU A 310 36.01 -21.71 4.95
C LEU A 310 35.06 -22.91 4.97
N SER A 311 34.81 -23.55 3.82
CA SER A 311 33.90 -24.70 3.72
C SER A 311 34.33 -25.89 4.58
N ARG A 312 35.65 -26.14 4.68
CA ARG A 312 36.20 -27.17 5.57
C ARG A 312 36.06 -26.79 7.04
N SER A 313 36.30 -25.52 7.38
CA SER A 313 36.26 -25.03 8.75
C SER A 313 34.85 -24.90 9.30
N ALA A 314 33.89 -24.51 8.47
CA ALA A 314 32.47 -24.35 8.83
C ALA A 314 31.71 -25.67 8.99
N SER A 315 32.34 -26.80 8.63
CA SER A 315 31.76 -28.16 8.77
C SER A 315 32.11 -28.83 10.11
N LEU A 316 32.91 -28.18 10.95
CA LEU A 316 33.34 -28.67 12.27
C LEU A 316 32.38 -28.16 13.36
#